data_AF-A0A6A0IE71-F1
#
_entry.id   AF-A0A6A0IE71-F1
#
_cell.length_a   1.000
_cell.length_b   1.000
_cell.length_c   1.000
_cell.angle_alpha   90.00
_cell.angle_beta   90.00
_cell.angle_gamma   90.00
#
_symmetry.space_group_name_H-M   'P 1'
#
loop_
_entity.id
_entity.type
_entity.pdbx_description
1 polymer ?
#
loop_
_entity_poly.entity_id
_entity_poly.type
_entity_poly.pdbx_seq_one_letter_code
_entity_poly.pdbx_strand_id
1 'polypeptide(L)'
;MTLTRKDLESADSRARVIERAASRDPREHPWGYFGQDVDEEDAVGLFTWFPTREDLLEALVECEPAVHWELDEEEFEQARAELEMVRLDLLTRTDLPEEARERCSDALAGEAEIAWWGRFEDLVSGDGAFERGLRAGFREAMGEEGDEERRERPVAPEEIEAFVEALGEIGG
;
A
#
# COMPACT_ATOMS: atom_id res chain seq x y z
N MET A 1 -4.27 -13.96 -1.70
CA MET A 1 -5.47 -14.07 -2.55
C MET A 1 -4.92 -14.28 -3.94
N THR A 2 -5.03 -15.49 -4.46
CA THR A 2 -4.66 -15.73 -5.85
C THR A 2 -5.64 -15.00 -6.76
N LEU A 3 -5.13 -14.09 -7.60
CA LEU A 3 -5.95 -13.42 -8.61
C LEU A 3 -6.54 -14.46 -9.55
N THR A 4 -7.83 -14.38 -9.81
CA THR A 4 -8.48 -15.26 -10.77
C THR A 4 -8.49 -14.63 -12.15
N ARG A 5 -8.62 -15.44 -13.20
CA ARG A 5 -8.81 -14.92 -14.56
C ARG A 5 -9.93 -13.88 -14.64
N LYS A 6 -11.01 -14.08 -13.88
CA LYS A 6 -12.15 -13.17 -13.80
C LYS A 6 -11.80 -11.82 -13.18
N ASP A 7 -10.90 -11.81 -12.19
CA ASP A 7 -10.44 -10.56 -11.57
C ASP A 7 -9.67 -9.69 -12.57
N LEU A 8 -9.05 -10.31 -13.59
CA LEU A 8 -8.21 -9.65 -14.60
C LEU A 8 -8.94 -9.40 -15.93
N GLU A 9 -10.26 -9.61 -16.00
CA GLU A 9 -11.04 -9.48 -17.25
C GLU A 9 -11.29 -8.03 -17.68
N SER A 10 -11.27 -7.07 -16.75
CA SER A 10 -11.55 -5.65 -17.02
C SER A 10 -10.90 -4.73 -15.98
N ALA A 11 -10.84 -3.43 -16.26
CA ALA A 11 -10.44 -2.42 -15.28
C ALA A 11 -11.36 -2.44 -14.04
N ASP A 12 -12.68 -2.45 -14.22
CA ASP A 12 -13.66 -2.57 -13.12
C ASP A 12 -13.42 -3.80 -12.22
N SER A 13 -13.00 -4.92 -12.80
CA SER A 13 -12.77 -6.15 -12.04
C SER A 13 -11.48 -6.06 -11.21
N ARG A 14 -10.46 -5.37 -11.73
CA ARG A 14 -9.21 -5.06 -11.04
C ARG A 14 -9.41 -4.01 -9.94
N ALA A 15 -10.19 -2.97 -10.19
CA ALA A 15 -10.59 -1.99 -9.16
C ALA A 15 -11.25 -2.68 -7.97
N ARG A 16 -12.17 -3.62 -8.22
CA ARG A 16 -12.78 -4.43 -7.15
C ARG A 16 -11.80 -5.32 -6.40
N VAL A 17 -10.66 -5.69 -6.99
CA VAL A 17 -9.60 -6.39 -6.24
C VAL A 17 -9.00 -5.45 -5.21
N ILE A 18 -8.66 -4.22 -5.61
CA ILE A 18 -8.08 -3.20 -4.74
C ILE A 18 -9.06 -2.77 -3.65
N GLU A 19 -10.33 -2.50 -3.99
CA GLU A 19 -11.39 -2.19 -3.00
C GLU A 19 -11.54 -3.30 -1.94
N ARG A 20 -11.52 -4.57 -2.37
CA ARG A 20 -11.57 -5.71 -1.45
C ARG A 20 -10.28 -5.86 -0.65
N ALA A 21 -9.14 -5.47 -1.20
CA ALA A 21 -7.86 -5.51 -0.51
C ALA A 21 -7.78 -4.42 0.57
N ALA A 22 -8.33 -3.23 0.30
CA ALA A 22 -8.37 -2.12 1.22
C ALA A 22 -9.27 -2.38 2.44
N SER A 23 -10.37 -3.11 2.25
CA SER A 23 -11.31 -3.45 3.34
C SER A 23 -10.88 -4.63 4.23
N ARG A 24 -9.67 -5.19 4.04
CA ARG A 24 -9.18 -6.32 4.83
C ARG A 24 -8.57 -5.90 6.14
N ASP A 25 -8.68 -6.78 7.13
CA ASP A 25 -7.96 -6.66 8.38
C ASP A 25 -6.46 -6.97 8.16
N PRO A 26 -5.54 -6.00 8.40
CA PRO A 26 -4.10 -6.20 8.24
C PRO A 26 -3.52 -7.24 9.22
N ARG A 27 -4.22 -7.58 10.29
CA ARG A 27 -3.78 -8.63 11.23
C ARG A 27 -3.94 -10.03 10.63
N GLU A 28 -4.90 -10.20 9.73
CA GLU A 28 -5.12 -11.45 8.98
C GLU A 28 -4.44 -11.44 7.61
N HIS A 29 -4.21 -10.25 7.05
CA HIS A 29 -3.63 -10.00 5.73
C HIS A 29 -2.41 -9.09 5.87
N PRO A 30 -1.28 -9.61 6.37
CA PRO A 30 -0.23 -8.78 6.95
C PRO A 30 0.62 -8.04 5.93
N TRP A 31 0.54 -8.33 4.64
CA TRP A 31 1.34 -7.65 3.62
C TRP A 31 0.53 -6.54 3.00
N GLY A 32 1.06 -5.33 2.92
CA GLY A 32 0.33 -4.23 2.30
C GLY A 32 1.23 -3.18 1.69
N TYR A 33 0.60 -2.27 0.96
CA TYR A 33 1.22 -1.02 0.53
C TYR A 33 0.26 0.15 0.80
N PHE A 34 0.83 1.34 0.82
CA PHE A 34 0.12 2.61 0.83
C PHE A 34 0.35 3.30 -0.51
N GLY A 35 -0.69 3.35 -1.34
CA GLY A 35 -0.69 4.07 -2.61
C GLY A 35 -1.34 5.44 -2.42
N GLN A 36 -0.81 6.47 -3.08
CA GLN A 36 -1.39 7.82 -3.07
C GLN A 36 -1.33 8.42 -4.47
N ASP A 37 -2.36 9.18 -4.85
CA ASP A 37 -2.35 9.93 -6.10
C ASP A 37 -1.37 11.11 -6.00
N VAL A 38 -0.68 11.46 -7.08
CA VAL A 38 0.37 12.50 -7.04
C VAL A 38 -0.18 13.90 -7.37
N ASP A 39 -1.34 13.98 -8.01
CA ASP A 39 -1.89 15.21 -8.58
C ASP A 39 -2.73 16.07 -7.62
N GLU A 40 -3.05 15.59 -6.42
CA GLU A 40 -3.87 16.33 -5.46
C GLU A 40 -3.01 16.91 -4.31
N GLU A 41 -3.11 18.23 -4.07
CA GLU A 41 -2.41 18.91 -2.96
C GLU A 41 -2.79 18.35 -1.57
N ASP A 42 -3.90 17.61 -1.49
CA ASP A 42 -4.40 16.88 -0.31
C ASP A 42 -4.59 15.37 -0.61
N ALA A 43 -3.77 14.79 -1.50
CA ALA A 43 -3.93 13.43 -1.98
C ALA A 43 -4.20 12.44 -0.86
N VAL A 44 -5.37 11.82 -0.90
CA VAL A 44 -5.79 10.84 0.09
C VAL A 44 -5.28 9.49 -0.37
N GLY A 45 -4.25 8.97 0.30
CA GLY A 45 -3.76 7.62 0.02
C GLY A 45 -4.69 6.53 0.56
N LEU A 46 -4.42 5.29 0.16
CA LEU A 46 -5.18 4.11 0.51
C LEU A 46 -4.23 2.98 0.93
N PHE A 47 -4.53 2.36 2.07
CA PHE A 47 -3.90 1.09 2.43
C PHE A 47 -4.59 -0.08 1.75
N THR A 48 -3.81 -1.00 1.20
CA THR A 48 -4.32 -2.25 0.62
C THR A 48 -3.57 -3.44 1.20
N TRP A 49 -4.32 -4.50 1.55
CA TRP A 49 -3.79 -5.61 2.35
C TRP A 49 -3.95 -6.96 1.67
N PHE A 50 -2.94 -7.82 1.81
CA PHE A 50 -2.77 -9.09 1.10
C PHE A 50 -2.28 -10.19 2.06
N PRO A 51 -2.69 -11.45 1.84
CA PRO A 51 -2.23 -12.56 2.69
C PRO A 51 -0.72 -12.82 2.58
N THR A 52 -0.14 -12.62 1.40
CA THR A 52 1.26 -12.94 1.12
C THR A 52 1.93 -11.81 0.34
N ARG A 53 3.26 -11.78 0.40
CA ARG A 53 4.09 -10.85 -0.37
C ARG A 53 3.88 -11.05 -1.86
N GLU A 54 3.77 -12.29 -2.31
CA GLU A 54 3.55 -12.64 -3.70
C GLU A 54 2.22 -12.09 -4.22
N ASP A 55 1.16 -12.17 -3.41
CA ASP A 55 -0.15 -11.60 -3.75
C ASP A 55 -0.10 -10.06 -3.87
N LEU A 56 0.65 -9.39 -2.97
CA LEU A 56 0.89 -7.95 -3.03
C LEU A 56 1.59 -7.57 -4.34
N LEU A 57 2.69 -8.26 -4.67
CA LEU A 57 3.46 -7.97 -5.87
C LEU A 57 2.64 -8.24 -7.14
N GLU A 58 1.83 -9.30 -7.15
CA GLU A 58 0.93 -9.60 -8.27
C GLU A 58 -0.13 -8.51 -8.44
N ALA A 59 -0.71 -8.01 -7.33
CA ALA A 59 -1.70 -6.94 -7.39
C ALA A 59 -1.11 -5.61 -7.85
N LEU A 60 0.13 -5.27 -7.46
CA LEU A 60 0.82 -4.09 -7.99
C LEU A 60 0.97 -4.17 -9.51
N VAL A 61 1.33 -5.33 -10.06
CA VAL A 61 1.51 -5.50 -11.51
C VAL A 61 0.18 -5.48 -12.26
N GLU A 62 -0.81 -6.23 -11.75
CA GLU A 62 -2.02 -6.55 -12.51
C GLU A 62 -3.19 -5.63 -12.23
N CYS A 63 -3.23 -4.97 -11.07
CA CYS A 63 -4.37 -4.18 -10.63
C CYS A 63 -4.07 -2.69 -10.56
N GLU A 64 -2.95 -2.29 -9.96
CA GLU A 64 -2.67 -0.87 -9.71
C GLU A 64 -2.73 0.02 -10.97
N PRO A 65 -2.10 -0.37 -12.10
CA PRO A 65 -2.19 0.38 -13.34
C PRO A 65 -3.62 0.54 -13.90
N ALA A 66 -4.54 -0.36 -13.52
CA ALA A 66 -5.92 -0.31 -14.00
C ALA A 66 -6.87 0.48 -13.09
N VAL A 67 -6.46 0.80 -11.85
CA VAL A 67 -7.32 1.47 -10.87
C VAL A 67 -7.14 2.98 -10.95
N HIS A 68 -5.90 3.42 -11.02
CA HIS A 68 -5.59 4.85 -10.95
C HIS A 68 -5.68 5.53 -12.31
N TRP A 69 -5.80 4.77 -13.40
CA TRP A 69 -5.57 5.32 -14.73
C TRP A 69 -6.69 5.03 -15.72
N GLU A 70 -7.07 6.06 -16.47
CA GLU A 70 -7.71 5.91 -17.78
C GLU A 70 -6.65 5.66 -18.87
N LEU A 71 -5.65 4.80 -18.60
CA LEU A 71 -4.63 4.48 -19.58
C LEU A 71 -5.23 3.83 -20.81
N ASP A 72 -4.63 4.14 -21.96
CA ASP A 72 -4.82 3.31 -23.12
C ASP A 72 -4.12 1.94 -22.97
N GLU A 73 -4.40 1.02 -23.89
CA GLU A 73 -3.88 -0.35 -23.82
C GLU A 73 -2.34 -0.39 -23.93
N GLU A 74 -1.72 0.55 -24.64
CA GLU A 74 -0.27 0.59 -24.83
C GLU A 74 0.43 1.06 -23.55
N GLU A 75 -0.07 2.14 -22.95
CA GLU A 75 0.46 2.68 -21.71
C GLU A 75 0.29 1.66 -20.56
N PHE A 76 -0.87 0.98 -20.48
CA PHE A 76 -1.13 -0.04 -19.46
C PHE A 76 -0.14 -1.20 -19.57
N GLU A 77 0.05 -1.73 -20.78
CA GLU A 77 1.00 -2.83 -20.98
C GLU A 77 2.45 -2.40 -20.75
N GLN A 78 2.80 -1.13 -21.01
CA GLN A 78 4.12 -0.61 -20.69
C GLN A 78 4.37 -0.62 -19.17
N ALA A 79 3.51 0.02 -18.39
CA ALA A 79 3.66 0.08 -16.94
C ALA A 79 3.64 -1.32 -16.31
N ARG A 80 2.72 -2.17 -16.76
CA ARG A 80 2.64 -3.57 -16.33
C ARG A 80 3.95 -4.32 -16.60
N ALA A 81 4.56 -4.14 -17.77
CA ALA A 81 5.84 -4.76 -18.10
C ALA A 81 6.98 -4.24 -17.19
N GLU A 82 7.00 -2.95 -16.88
CA GLU A 82 7.98 -2.35 -15.97
C GLU A 82 7.82 -2.87 -14.54
N LEU A 83 6.60 -2.93 -14.03
CA LEU A 83 6.27 -3.50 -12.73
C LEU A 83 6.60 -4.99 -12.65
N GLU A 84 6.35 -5.76 -13.71
CA GLU A 84 6.70 -7.18 -13.75
C GLU A 84 8.23 -7.38 -13.66
N MET A 85 9.04 -6.50 -14.25
CA MET A 85 10.49 -6.55 -14.07
C MET A 85 10.89 -6.32 -12.60
N VAL A 86 10.24 -5.38 -11.91
CA VAL A 86 10.48 -5.15 -10.47
C VAL A 86 10.04 -6.37 -9.66
N ARG A 87 8.87 -6.92 -9.94
CA ARG A 87 8.35 -8.14 -9.29
C ARG A 87 9.31 -9.32 -9.45
N LEU A 88 9.83 -9.56 -10.66
CA LEU A 88 10.77 -10.67 -10.92
C LEU A 88 12.07 -10.52 -10.11
N ASP A 89 12.59 -9.30 -9.94
CA ASP A 89 13.74 -9.04 -9.06
C ASP A 89 13.40 -9.35 -7.60
N LEU A 90 12.26 -8.86 -7.12
CA LEU A 90 11.80 -9.04 -5.75
C LEU A 90 11.50 -10.49 -5.38
N LEU A 91 11.02 -11.31 -6.32
CA LEU A 91 10.80 -12.75 -6.08
C LEU A 91 12.08 -13.51 -5.72
N THR A 92 13.25 -12.98 -6.08
CA THR A 92 14.56 -13.56 -5.71
C THR A 92 15.10 -13.08 -4.37
N ARG A 93 14.43 -12.08 -3.77
CA ARG A 93 14.83 -11.41 -2.54
C ARG A 93 13.91 -11.79 -1.39
N THR A 94 14.36 -11.60 -0.16
CA THR A 94 13.55 -11.80 1.05
C THR A 94 12.92 -10.52 1.58
N ASP A 95 13.44 -9.36 1.16
CA ASP A 95 13.09 -8.02 1.62
C ASP A 95 12.34 -7.21 0.54
N LEU A 96 11.74 -6.10 0.95
CA LEU A 96 11.13 -5.08 0.07
C LEU A 96 11.92 -3.77 0.21
N PRO A 97 13.04 -3.60 -0.52
CA PRO A 97 13.92 -2.43 -0.38
C PRO A 97 13.26 -1.15 -0.89
N GLU A 98 13.64 -0.01 -0.33
CA GLU A 98 13.14 1.30 -0.76
C GLU A 98 13.39 1.60 -2.25
N GLU A 99 14.57 1.23 -2.79
CA GLU A 99 14.88 1.40 -4.21
C GLU A 99 13.88 0.70 -5.14
N ALA A 100 13.35 -0.47 -4.75
CA ALA A 100 12.35 -1.15 -5.56
C ALA A 100 10.96 -0.49 -5.44
N ARG A 101 10.65 0.15 -4.31
CA ARG A 101 9.42 0.92 -4.09
C ARG A 101 9.40 2.15 -5.00
N GLU A 102 10.52 2.86 -5.03
CA GLU A 102 10.74 4.01 -5.92
C GLU A 102 10.59 3.58 -7.37
N ARG A 103 11.20 2.47 -7.79
CA ARG A 103 11.03 1.93 -9.15
C ARG A 103 9.59 1.53 -9.48
N CYS A 104 8.81 1.03 -8.51
CA CYS A 104 7.38 0.80 -8.71
C CYS A 104 6.64 2.13 -8.93
N SER A 105 6.94 3.15 -8.15
CA SER A 105 6.33 4.49 -8.30
C SER A 105 6.71 5.15 -9.63
N ASP A 106 7.96 4.99 -10.07
CA ASP A 106 8.44 5.48 -11.37
C ASP A 106 7.72 4.78 -12.54
N ALA A 107 7.51 3.47 -12.44
CA ALA A 107 6.74 2.69 -13.42
C ALA A 107 5.27 3.11 -13.45
N LEU A 108 4.80 3.77 -12.39
CA LEU A 108 3.49 4.39 -12.32
C LEU A 108 3.46 5.83 -12.90
N ALA A 109 4.50 6.22 -13.65
CA ALA A 109 4.55 7.42 -14.50
C ALA A 109 4.17 8.76 -13.84
N GLY A 110 4.20 8.84 -12.49
CA GLY A 110 3.84 10.05 -11.76
C GLY A 110 2.34 10.23 -11.51
N GLU A 111 1.52 9.22 -11.78
CA GLU A 111 0.07 9.25 -11.50
C GLU A 111 -0.22 8.76 -10.07
N ALA A 112 0.50 7.72 -9.65
CA ALA A 112 0.41 7.15 -8.31
C ALA A 112 1.82 6.93 -7.72
N GLU A 113 1.95 7.17 -6.42
CA GLU A 113 3.15 6.90 -5.64
C GLU A 113 2.86 5.79 -4.62
N ILE A 114 3.76 4.81 -4.53
CA ILE A 114 3.75 3.83 -3.45
C ILE A 114 4.56 4.41 -2.30
N ALA A 115 3.94 5.12 -1.36
CA ALA A 115 4.66 5.79 -0.27
C ALA A 115 5.20 4.81 0.79
N TRP A 116 4.57 3.64 0.92
CA TRP A 116 4.99 2.57 1.82
C TRP A 116 4.63 1.19 1.29
N TRP A 117 5.43 0.19 1.66
CA TRP A 117 5.08 -1.22 1.49
C TRP A 117 5.78 -2.08 2.54
N GLY A 118 5.17 -3.20 2.91
CA GLY A 118 5.77 -4.04 3.93
C GLY A 118 4.75 -4.87 4.67
N ARG A 119 5.07 -5.20 5.91
CA ARG A 119 4.21 -5.94 6.80
C ARG A 119 3.52 -5.00 7.78
N PHE A 120 2.33 -5.36 8.23
CA PHE A 120 1.60 -4.62 9.26
C PHE A 120 2.43 -4.43 10.55
N GLU A 121 3.29 -5.39 10.89
CA GLU A 121 4.21 -5.29 12.03
C GLU A 121 5.21 -4.12 11.90
N ASP A 122 5.56 -3.74 10.66
CA ASP A 122 6.42 -2.60 10.37
C ASP A 122 5.68 -1.30 10.69
N LEU A 123 4.39 -1.17 10.35
CA LEU A 123 3.59 0.01 10.77
C LEU A 123 3.48 0.11 12.29
N VAL A 124 3.31 -1.03 12.96
CA VAL A 124 3.16 -1.11 14.42
C VAL A 124 4.44 -0.74 15.16
N SER A 125 5.61 -1.15 14.67
CA SER A 125 6.86 -1.08 15.46
C SER A 125 8.12 -0.71 14.69
N GLY A 126 8.03 -0.54 13.38
CA GLY A 126 9.15 -0.18 12.51
C GLY A 126 9.66 1.23 12.77
N ASP A 127 10.96 1.41 12.49
CA ASP A 127 11.71 2.64 12.74
C ASP A 127 11.79 3.57 11.51
N GLY A 128 11.16 3.19 10.39
CA GLY A 128 11.13 4.00 9.19
C GLY A 128 10.38 5.32 9.39
N ALA A 129 10.65 6.29 8.53
CA ALA A 129 10.06 7.63 8.64
C ALA A 129 8.55 7.60 8.43
N PHE A 130 8.08 6.82 7.46
CA PHE A 130 6.65 6.65 7.17
C PHE A 130 5.90 6.07 8.37
N GLU A 131 6.40 4.97 8.95
CA GLU A 131 5.74 4.27 10.04
C GLU A 131 5.69 5.10 11.31
N ARG A 132 6.77 5.84 11.61
CA ARG A 132 6.79 6.79 12.72
C ARG A 132 5.80 7.94 12.52
N GLY A 133 5.79 8.54 11.33
CA GLY A 133 4.85 9.61 10.98
C GLY A 133 3.40 9.15 11.08
N LEU A 134 3.09 7.96 10.56
CA LEU A 134 1.75 7.37 10.63
C LEU A 134 1.28 7.16 12.07
N ARG A 135 2.14 6.60 12.94
CA ARG A 135 1.84 6.44 14.37
C ARG A 135 1.66 7.78 15.09
N ALA A 136 2.45 8.78 14.70
CA ALA A 136 2.33 10.11 15.26
C ALA A 136 0.98 10.76 14.91
N GLY A 137 0.58 10.70 13.63
CA GLY A 137 -0.71 11.18 13.15
C GLY A 137 -1.90 10.47 13.80
N PHE A 138 -1.83 9.14 13.94
CA PHE A 138 -2.84 8.37 14.68
C PHE A 138 -3.05 8.87 16.11
N ARG A 139 -1.97 9.06 16.88
CA ARG A 139 -2.07 9.52 18.27
C ARG A 139 -2.49 10.98 18.40
N GLU A 140 -2.12 11.82 17.44
CA GLU A 140 -2.62 13.18 17.34
C GLU A 140 -4.14 13.20 17.12
N ALA A 141 -4.67 12.37 16.22
CA ALA A 141 -6.11 12.23 15.99
C ALA A 141 -6.86 11.74 17.23
N MET A 142 -6.23 10.89 18.05
CA MET A 142 -6.76 10.43 19.34
C MET A 142 -6.66 11.47 20.47
N GLY A 143 -6.08 12.65 20.19
CA GLY A 143 -5.94 13.74 21.15
C GLY A 143 -4.82 13.53 22.18
N GLU A 144 -3.84 12.66 21.91
CA GLU A 144 -2.71 12.46 22.82
C GLU A 144 -1.81 13.70 22.83
N GLU A 145 -1.72 14.36 23.98
CA GLU A 145 -0.80 15.48 24.21
C GLU A 145 0.61 14.98 24.52
N GLY A 146 1.62 15.55 23.87
CA GLY A 146 3.01 15.15 24.07
C GLY A 146 3.95 15.74 23.02
N ASP A 147 5.24 15.46 23.18
CA ASP A 147 6.21 15.67 22.12
C ASP A 147 6.08 14.59 21.02
N GLU A 148 6.61 14.90 19.85
CA GLU A 148 6.57 14.03 18.66
C GLU A 148 7.18 12.66 18.94
N GLU A 149 8.31 12.60 19.67
CA GLU A 149 8.97 11.33 20.03
C GLU A 149 8.06 10.36 20.80
N ARG A 150 7.19 10.87 21.69
CA ARG A 150 6.21 10.02 22.38
C ARG A 150 5.13 9.51 21.44
N ARG A 151 4.76 10.28 20.42
CA ARG A 151 3.74 9.91 19.44
C ARG A 151 4.27 8.97 18.37
N GLU A 152 5.57 8.96 18.11
CA GLU A 152 6.22 8.04 17.16
C GLU A 152 6.47 6.63 17.71
N ARG A 153 6.30 6.41 19.02
CA ARG A 153 6.59 5.12 19.68
C ARG A 153 5.82 3.94 19.03
N PRO A 154 6.27 2.69 19.17
CA PRO A 154 5.50 1.54 18.70
C PRO A 154 4.06 1.53 19.24
N VAL A 155 3.11 1.01 18.46
CA VAL A 155 1.70 0.86 18.88
C VAL A 155 1.62 -0.24 19.94
N ALA A 156 1.09 0.10 21.12
CA ALA A 156 0.91 -0.83 22.21
C ALA A 156 -0.21 -1.84 21.89
N PRO A 157 -0.20 -3.06 22.46
CA PRO A 157 -1.23 -4.07 22.19
C PRO A 157 -2.67 -3.58 22.37
N GLU A 158 -2.90 -2.72 23.37
CA GLU A 158 -4.19 -2.10 23.66
C GLU A 158 -4.62 -1.01 22.65
N GLU A 159 -3.67 -0.45 21.89
CA GLU A 159 -3.92 0.55 20.84
C GLU A 159 -4.19 -0.11 19.48
N ILE A 160 -3.87 -1.40 19.29
CA ILE A 160 -3.90 -2.07 17.98
C ILE A 160 -5.28 -2.03 17.31
N GLU A 161 -6.36 -2.23 18.06
CA GLU A 161 -7.71 -2.23 17.49
C GLU A 161 -8.06 -0.85 16.91
N ALA A 162 -7.86 0.21 17.70
CA ALA A 162 -8.07 1.59 17.25
C ALA A 162 -7.11 1.98 16.11
N PHE A 163 -5.88 1.47 16.12
CA PHE A 163 -4.93 1.72 15.03
C PHE A 163 -5.41 1.09 13.73
N VAL A 164 -5.89 -0.16 13.76
CA VAL A 164 -6.45 -0.83 12.57
C VAL A 164 -7.69 -0.10 12.04
N GLU A 165 -8.56 0.36 12.93
CA GLU A 165 -9.72 1.19 12.54
C GLU A 165 -9.27 2.48 11.85
N ALA A 166 -8.30 3.19 12.42
CA ALA A 166 -7.75 4.41 11.82
C ALA A 166 -7.13 4.16 10.43
N LEU A 167 -6.42 3.04 10.23
CA LEU A 167 -5.87 2.70 8.90
C LEU A 167 -6.96 2.49 7.85
N GLY A 168 -8.13 1.95 8.25
CA GLY A 168 -9.27 1.75 7.36
C GLY A 168 -10.07 3.02 7.05
N GLU A 169 -9.91 4.07 7.85
CA GLU A 169 -10.50 5.40 7.60
C GLU A 169 -9.63 6.25 6.66
N ILE A 170 -8.37 5.90 6.46
CA ILE A 170 -7.50 6.59 5.49
C ILE A 170 -7.93 6.18 4.07
N GLY A 171 -8.35 7.16 3.26
CA GLY A 171 -8.86 6.91 1.89
C GLY A 171 -10.37 6.66 1.80
N GLY A 172 -11.10 6.66 2.92
CA GLY A 172 -12.54 6.37 3.00
C GLY A 172 -13.45 7.59 3.12
#